data_AF-A0A7X9S2G1-F1
#
_entry.id   AF-A0A7X9S2G1-F1
#
_cell.length_a   1.000
_cell.length_b   1.000
_cell.length_c   1.000
_cell.angle_alpha   90.00
_cell.angle_beta   90.00
_cell.angle_gamma   90.00
#
_symmetry.space_group_name_H-M   'P 1'
#
loop_
_entity.id
_entity.type
_entity.pdbx_description
1 polymer ?
#
loop_
_entity_poly.entity_id
_entity_poly.type
_entity_poly.pdbx_seq_one_letter_code
_entity_poly.pdbx_strand_id
1 'polypeptide(L)'
;AGKLPPALAMNSSLTTRSGLYVGVEFYGNWSRYARLSSDLYMELLPSLGVSRRDGYDIECFITRHAEGEEAGDRRYRVRYFIPVTLSAAGLRSDSGSGSGPVPGRS
;
A
#
# COMPACT_ATOMS: atom_id res chain seq x y z
N ALA A 1 33.74 -32.58 12.30
CA ALA A 1 33.06 -31.28 12.17
C ALA A 1 31.62 -31.54 11.77
N GLY A 2 30.67 -31.01 12.56
CA GLY A 2 29.26 -31.41 12.53
C GLY A 2 28.54 -31.08 11.23
N LYS A 3 27.69 -32.01 10.79
CA LYS A 3 26.73 -31.85 9.71
C LYS A 3 25.71 -30.80 10.14
N LEU A 4 25.60 -29.69 9.41
CA LEU A 4 24.56 -28.68 9.62
C LEU A 4 23.18 -29.37 9.61
N PRO A 5 22.29 -29.09 10.59
CA PRO A 5 20.95 -29.65 10.56
C PRO A 5 20.23 -29.12 9.32
N PRO A 6 19.36 -29.94 8.68
CA PRO A 6 18.51 -29.44 7.60
C PRO A 6 17.68 -28.30 8.20
N ALA A 7 17.94 -27.07 7.77
CA ALA A 7 17.09 -25.96 8.11
C ALA A 7 15.67 -26.39 7.73
N LEU A 8 14.81 -26.50 8.74
CA LEU A 8 13.38 -26.65 8.55
C LEU A 8 12.95 -25.45 7.71
N ALA A 9 12.89 -25.63 6.40
CA ALA A 9 12.08 -24.81 5.53
C ALA A 9 10.64 -25.10 5.95
N MET A 10 10.22 -24.52 7.08
CA MET A 10 8.83 -24.44 7.45
C MET A 10 8.19 -23.61 6.34
N ASN A 11 7.44 -24.28 5.48
CA ASN A 11 6.57 -23.64 4.52
C ASN A 11 5.47 -22.92 5.32
N SER A 12 5.79 -21.74 5.84
CA SER A 12 4.83 -20.88 6.53
C SER A 12 3.92 -20.25 5.49
N SER A 13 2.63 -20.58 5.55
CA SER A 13 1.63 -19.93 4.71
C SER A 13 1.10 -18.68 5.43
N LEU A 14 1.20 -17.53 4.77
CA LEU A 14 0.56 -16.29 5.19
C LEU A 14 -0.63 -16.01 4.27
N THR A 15 -1.84 -15.95 4.84
CA THR A 15 -3.05 -15.57 4.10
C THR A 15 -3.52 -14.19 4.56
N THR A 16 -3.87 -13.33 3.61
CA THR A 16 -4.40 -11.99 3.88
C THR A 16 -5.81 -11.85 3.31
N ARG A 17 -6.63 -10.98 3.93
CA ARG A 17 -8.03 -10.77 3.51
C ARG A 17 -8.09 -9.99 2.21
N SER A 18 -8.87 -10.47 1.24
CA SER A 18 -9.20 -9.74 0.02
C SER A 18 -9.83 -8.37 0.31
N GLY A 19 -9.66 -7.41 -0.60
CA GLY A 19 -10.20 -6.06 -0.46
C GLY A 19 -9.48 -5.05 -1.33
N LEU A 20 -9.71 -3.76 -1.06
CA LEU A 20 -9.07 -2.66 -1.78
C LEU A 20 -7.64 -2.44 -1.29
N TYR A 21 -6.76 -2.11 -2.23
CA TYR A 21 -5.36 -1.76 -1.99
C TYR A 21 -5.00 -0.49 -2.76
N VAL A 22 -4.18 0.36 -2.16
CA VAL A 22 -3.41 1.36 -2.91
C VAL A 22 -2.14 0.67 -3.41
N GLY A 23 -1.99 0.57 -4.73
CA GLY A 23 -0.81 0.01 -5.39
C GLY A 23 0.12 1.11 -5.88
N VAL A 24 1.41 1.03 -5.55
CA VAL A 24 2.44 1.97 -6.00
C VAL A 24 3.60 1.22 -6.63
N GLU A 25 4.03 1.67 -7.82
CA GLU A 25 5.29 1.21 -8.41
C GLU A 25 6.43 2.16 -8.02
N PHE A 26 7.46 1.61 -7.39
CA PHE A 26 8.67 2.33 -7.00
C PHE A 26 9.85 1.90 -7.85
N TYR A 27 10.65 2.87 -8.28
CA TYR A 27 11.97 2.67 -8.87
C TYR A 27 12.97 3.69 -8.33
N GLY A 28 13.98 3.23 -7.58
CA GLY A 28 14.91 4.14 -6.90
C GLY A 28 16.09 3.45 -6.25
N ASN A 29 16.96 4.25 -5.64
CA ASN A 29 18.05 3.73 -4.81
C ASN A 29 17.57 3.45 -3.38
N TRP A 30 18.46 2.89 -2.56
CA TRP A 30 18.17 2.59 -1.15
C TRP A 30 17.73 3.83 -0.36
N SER A 31 18.39 4.97 -0.52
CA SER A 31 18.09 6.19 0.24
C SER A 31 16.69 6.75 -0.02
N ARG A 32 16.14 6.52 -1.22
CA ARG A 32 14.72 6.80 -1.53
C ARG A 32 13.82 5.69 -1.01
N TYR A 33 14.21 4.44 -1.21
CA TYR A 33 13.42 3.30 -0.74
C TYR A 33 13.20 3.32 0.79
N ALA A 34 14.23 3.68 1.56
CA ALA A 34 14.17 3.74 3.03
C ALA A 34 13.14 4.76 3.55
N ARG A 35 12.72 5.72 2.73
CA ARG A 35 11.69 6.71 3.06
C ARG A 35 10.32 6.38 2.46
N LEU A 36 10.26 5.42 1.53
CA LEU A 36 9.05 5.11 0.76
C LEU A 36 7.84 4.89 1.65
N SER A 37 7.95 4.07 2.69
CA SER A 37 6.82 3.79 3.59
C SER A 37 6.31 5.07 4.28
N SER A 38 7.19 5.96 4.71
CA SER A 38 6.81 7.25 5.30
C SER A 38 6.05 8.11 4.28
N ASP A 39 6.58 8.25 3.07
CA ASP A 39 5.96 9.03 2.00
C ASP A 39 4.55 8.46 1.66
N LEU A 40 4.43 7.14 1.61
CA LEU A 40 3.16 6.48 1.34
C LEU A 40 2.14 6.75 2.45
N TYR A 41 2.50 6.54 3.71
CA TYR A 41 1.57 6.62 4.83
C TYR A 41 1.22 8.03 5.26
N MET A 42 2.20 8.94 5.24
CA MET A 42 2.05 10.28 5.79
C MET A 42 1.64 11.30 4.73
N GLU A 43 1.90 11.04 3.45
CA GLU A 43 1.58 11.97 2.37
C GLU A 43 0.57 11.39 1.39
N LEU A 44 0.85 10.21 0.81
CA LEU A 44 0.02 9.65 -0.26
C LEU A 44 -1.37 9.24 0.23
N LEU A 45 -1.50 8.42 1.27
CA LEU A 45 -2.83 7.95 1.71
C LEU A 45 -3.76 9.11 2.12
N PRO A 46 -3.30 10.11 2.90
CA PRO A 46 -4.11 11.30 3.18
C PRO A 46 -4.52 12.04 1.91
N SER A 47 -3.60 12.21 0.94
CA SER A 47 -3.89 12.91 -0.32
C SER A 47 -4.98 12.21 -1.16
N LEU A 48 -5.08 10.88 -1.04
CA LEU A 48 -6.10 10.07 -1.72
C LEU A 48 -7.41 9.97 -0.94
N GLY A 49 -7.48 10.52 0.28
CA GLY A 49 -8.67 10.43 1.13
C GLY A 49 -9.02 8.99 1.53
N VAL A 50 -8.03 8.11 1.61
CA VAL A 50 -8.22 6.71 2.04
C VAL A 50 -7.57 6.49 3.40
N SER A 51 -8.07 5.49 4.11
CA SER A 51 -7.51 5.08 5.40
C SER A 51 -6.95 3.68 5.30
N ARG A 52 -5.81 3.44 5.94
CA ARG A 52 -5.25 2.09 6.09
C ARG A 52 -6.24 1.23 6.88
N ARG A 53 -6.51 0.02 6.39
CA ARG A 53 -7.27 -1.00 7.15
C ARG A 53 -6.33 -2.03 7.78
N ASP A 54 -6.85 -2.80 8.72
CA ASP A 54 -6.12 -3.93 9.30
C ASP A 54 -5.73 -4.95 8.23
N GLY A 55 -4.50 -5.45 8.34
CA GLY A 55 -3.89 -6.39 7.41
C GLY A 55 -2.40 -6.13 7.23
N TYR A 56 -1.85 -6.83 6.24
CA TYR A 56 -0.45 -6.75 5.86
C TYR A 56 -0.28 -5.95 4.58
N ASP A 57 0.76 -5.15 4.58
CA ASP A 57 1.30 -4.54 3.38
C ASP A 57 2.01 -5.62 2.56
N ILE A 58 1.99 -5.48 1.24
CA ILE A 58 2.61 -6.46 0.34
C ILE A 58 3.64 -5.73 -0.51
N GLU A 59 4.91 -6.13 -0.37
CA GLU A 59 6.02 -5.62 -1.15
C GLU A 59 6.49 -6.71 -2.12
N CYS A 60 6.36 -6.45 -3.42
CA CYS A 60 6.83 -7.34 -4.48
C CYS A 60 8.11 -6.77 -5.10
N PHE A 61 9.26 -7.33 -4.72
CA PHE A 61 10.56 -6.99 -5.29
C PHE A 61 10.70 -7.60 -6.68
N ILE A 62 10.77 -6.75 -7.71
CA ILE A 62 10.83 -7.17 -9.13
C ILE A 62 12.28 -7.41 -9.56
N THR A 63 13.21 -6.59 -9.09
CA THR A 63 14.64 -6.77 -9.39
C THR A 63 15.30 -7.64 -8.32
N ARG A 64 16.02 -8.68 -8.74
CA ARG A 64 16.94 -9.41 -7.88
C ARG A 64 18.33 -8.79 -8.00
N HIS A 65 18.82 -8.21 -6.91
CA HIS A 65 20.21 -7.77 -6.83
C HIS A 65 21.12 -8.99 -6.70
N ALA A 66 22.21 -9.03 -7.47
CA ALA A 66 23.22 -10.09 -7.33
C ALA A 66 24.01 -9.87 -6.03
N GLU A 67 24.41 -10.97 -5.37
CA GLU A 67 25.36 -10.89 -4.27
C GLU A 67 26.66 -10.25 -4.78
N GLY A 68 27.12 -9.18 -4.12
CA GLY A 68 28.32 -8.44 -4.49
C GLY A 68 28.10 -7.11 -5.22
N GLU A 69 26.87 -6.71 -5.54
CA GLU A 69 26.61 -5.34 -6.01
C GLU A 69 26.87 -4.33 -4.89
N GLU A 70 27.69 -3.31 -5.17
CA GLU A 70 27.91 -2.18 -4.26
C GLU A 70 26.58 -1.51 -3.91
N ALA A 71 26.35 -1.23 -2.62
CA ALA A 71 25.07 -0.74 -2.13
C ALA A 71 24.63 0.59 -2.78
N GLY A 72 25.59 1.37 -3.28
CA GLY A 72 25.35 2.65 -3.97
C GLY A 72 24.71 2.51 -5.35
N ASP A 73 24.96 1.42 -6.07
CA ASP A 73 24.49 1.22 -7.45
C ASP A 73 23.17 0.45 -7.54
N ARG A 74 22.73 -0.14 -6.42
CA ARG A 74 21.49 -0.94 -6.38
C ARG A 74 20.26 -0.09 -6.66
N ARG A 75 19.55 -0.45 -7.73
CA ARG A 75 18.24 0.09 -8.10
C ARG A 75 17.12 -0.88 -7.74
N TYR A 76 16.33 -0.49 -6.77
CA TYR A 76 15.19 -1.25 -6.27
C TYR A 76 13.97 -0.96 -7.13
N ARG A 77 13.36 -2.01 -7.67
CA ARG A 77 12.04 -1.95 -8.31
C ARG A 77 11.06 -2.74 -7.47
N VAL A 78 10.08 -2.06 -6.89
CA VAL A 78 9.14 -2.65 -5.92
C VAL A 78 7.72 -2.27 -6.30
N ARG A 79 6.79 -3.22 -6.24
CA ARG A 79 5.36 -2.92 -6.19
C ARG A 79 4.90 -3.00 -4.74
N TYR A 80 4.39 -1.90 -4.23
CA TYR A 80 3.92 -1.77 -2.85
C TYR A 80 2.40 -1.75 -2.84
N PHE A 81 1.76 -2.60 -2.03
CA PHE A 81 0.32 -2.63 -1.87
C PHE A 81 -0.06 -2.42 -0.40
N ILE A 82 -0.79 -1.34 -0.13
CA ILE A 82 -1.29 -1.00 1.21
C ILE A 82 -2.79 -1.32 1.27
N PRO A 83 -3.26 -2.15 2.21
CA PRO A 83 -4.69 -2.43 2.34
C PRO A 83 -5.42 -1.18 2.86
N VAL A 84 -6.49 -0.77 2.18
CA VAL A 84 -7.23 0.45 2.52
C VAL A 84 -8.75 0.27 2.53
N THR A 85 -9.42 1.24 3.13
CA THR A 85 -10.85 1.54 2.98
C THR A 85 -11.02 2.96 2.44
N LEU A 86 -12.09 3.19 1.67
CA LEU A 86 -12.51 4.55 1.30
C LEU A 86 -12.92 5.28 2.58
N SER A 87 -12.38 6.48 2.82
CA SER A 87 -12.85 7.30 3.93
C SER A 87 -14.21 7.93 3.56
N ALA A 88 -15.07 8.13 4.54
CA ALA A 88 -16.35 8.81 4.36
C ALA A 88 -16.19 10.26 3.83
N ALA A 89 -15.00 10.86 3.93
CA ALA A 89 -14.72 12.19 3.38
C ALA A 89 -14.73 12.23 1.84
N GLY A 90 -14.52 11.08 1.16
CA GLY A 90 -14.66 10.93 -0.29
C GLY A 90 -16.07 10.56 -0.76
N LEU A 91 -16.98 10.22 0.17
CA LEU A 91 -18.39 9.92 -0.09
C LEU A 91 -19.26 11.14 0.23
N ARG A 92 -18.91 12.31 -0.29
CA ARG A 92 -19.93 13.36 -0.46
C ARG A 92 -20.80 12.95 -1.64
N SER A 93 -21.80 12.13 -1.35
CA SER A 93 -22.90 11.86 -2.28
C SER A 93 -23.55 13.19 -2.67
N ASP A 94 -23.36 13.61 -3.92
CA ASP A 94 -24.26 14.56 -4.57
C ASP A 94 -25.61 13.86 -4.78
N SER A 95 -26.37 13.73 -3.70
CA SER A 95 -27.80 13.44 -3.75
C SER A 95 -28.53 14.62 -3.13
N GLY A 96 -28.40 15.77 -3.79
CA GLY A 96 -29.23 16.95 -3.54
C GLY A 96 -30.62 16.76 -4.12
N SER A 97 -31.46 15.93 -3.49
CA SER A 97 -32.92 16.04 -3.68
C SER A 97 -33.43 17.16 -2.78
N GLY A 98 -33.30 18.40 -3.26
CA GLY A 98 -33.98 19.55 -2.69
C GLY A 98 -35.44 19.56 -3.12
N SER A 99 -36.33 18.96 -2.33
CA SER A 99 -37.76 19.28 -2.40
C SER A 99 -37.98 20.66 -1.79
N GLY A 100 -38.06 21.68 -2.64
CA GLY A 100 -38.54 23.01 -2.25
C GLY A 100 -40.05 23.00 -2.00
N PRO A 101 -40.58 23.85 -1.09
CA PRO A 101 -42.01 23.91 -0.83
C PRO A 101 -42.73 24.58 -2.01
N VAL A 102 -43.90 24.04 -2.36
CA VAL A 102 -44.83 24.61 -3.34
C VAL A 102 -45.50 25.84 -2.73
N PRO A 103 -45.49 27.03 -3.38
CA PRO A 103 -46.28 28.17 -2.90
C PRO A 103 -47.75 27.95 -3.24
N GLY A 104 -48.58 27.79 -2.22
CA GLY A 104 -50.04 27.80 -2.34
C GLY A 104 -50.55 29.20 -2.68
N ARG A 105 -51.46 29.27 -3.66
CA ARG A 105 -52.25 30.46 -3.99
C ARG A 105 -53.20 30.79 -2.84
N SER A 106 -53.31 32.06 -2.48
CA SER A 106 -54.53 32.74 -2.06
C SER A 106 -54.42 34.21 -2.42
#